data_AF-A0A2D6AJE5-F1
#
_entry.id   AF-A0A2D6AJE5-F1
#
_cell.length_a   1.000
_cell.length_b   1.000
_cell.length_c   1.000
_cell.angle_alpha   90.00
_cell.angle_beta   90.00
_cell.angle_gamma   90.00
#
_symmetry.space_group_name_H-M   'P 1'
#
loop_
_entity.id
_entity.type
_entity.pdbx_description
1 polymer ?
#
loop_
_entity_poly.entity_id
_entity_poly.type
_entity_poly.pdbx_seq_one_letter_code
_entity_poly.pdbx_strand_id
1 'polypeptide(L)' 'MSGFGTIVIGYLFNDENKKKIIEELNKSINIPIINERTEEKVFTAMFEVFEEVLTKVLKK' A
#
# COMPACT_ATOMS: atom_id res chain seq x y z
N MET A 1 14.88 -17.84 -2.79
CA MET A 1 14.20 -16.80 -1.99
C MET A 1 14.78 -16.83 -0.60
N SER A 2 15.26 -15.70 -0.06
CA SER A 2 15.50 -15.63 1.38
C SER A 2 14.13 -15.76 2.07
N GLY A 3 13.98 -16.68 3.04
CA GLY A 3 12.70 -16.86 3.74
C GLY A 3 12.20 -15.56 4.39
N PHE A 4 13.13 -14.66 4.72
CA PHE A 4 12.86 -13.36 5.31
C PHE A 4 12.08 -12.41 4.38
N GLY A 5 12.46 -12.27 3.10
CA GLY A 5 11.79 -11.35 2.17
C GLY A 5 10.31 -11.70 1.96
N THR A 6 10.00 -12.99 1.85
CA THR A 6 8.62 -13.47 1.71
C THR A 6 7.79 -13.24 2.98
N ILE A 7 8.37 -13.41 4.16
CA ILE A 7 7.69 -13.16 5.45
C ILE A 7 7.36 -11.67 5.60
N VAL A 8 8.31 -10.78 5.29
CA VAL A 8 8.14 -9.33 5.40
C VAL A 8 7.07 -8.82 4.42
N ILE A 9 7.09 -9.29 3.17
CA ILE A 9 6.07 -8.94 2.17
C ILE A 9 4.69 -9.42 2.62
N GLY A 10 4.55 -10.67 3.06
CA GLY A 10 3.26 -11.21 3.50
C GLY A 10 2.70 -10.52 4.75
N TYR A 11 3.57 -10.09 5.66
CA TYR A 11 3.15 -9.32 6.83
C TYR A 11 2.73 -7.89 6.47
N LEU A 12 3.49 -7.21 5.60
CA LEU A 12 3.23 -5.80 5.27
C LEU A 12 2.07 -5.60 4.29
N PHE A 13 1.93 -6.46 3.28
CA PHE A 13 1.01 -6.28 2.16
C PHE A 13 -0.22 -7.19 2.22
N ASN A 14 -0.72 -7.46 3.42
CA ASN A 14 -2.02 -8.14 3.57
C ASN A 14 -3.19 -7.14 3.43
N ASP A 15 -4.39 -7.67 3.19
CA ASP A 15 -5.60 -6.87 2.97
C ASP A 15 -5.98 -5.97 4.16
N GLU A 16 -5.71 -6.42 5.39
CA GLU A 16 -6.00 -5.66 6.61
C GLU A 16 -5.09 -4.42 6.70
N ASN A 17 -3.79 -4.62 6.49
CA ASN A 17 -2.81 -3.55 6.49
C ASN A 17 -2.99 -2.61 5.30
N LYS A 18 -3.36 -3.12 4.12
CA LYS A 18 -3.74 -2.30 2.95
C LYS A 18 -4.86 -1.33 3.31
N LYS A 19 -5.95 -1.83 3.90
CA LYS A 19 -7.08 -0.98 4.33
C LYS A 19 -6.65 0.07 5.34
N LYS A 20 -5.91 -0.32 6.37
CA LYS A 20 -5.45 0.59 7.41
C LYS A 20 -4.54 1.69 6.86
N ILE A 21 -3.65 1.36 5.93
CA ILE A 21 -2.77 2.33 5.27
C ILE A 21 -3.57 3.31 4.41
N ILE A 22 -4.54 2.81 3.63
CA ILE A 22 -5.41 3.68 2.81
C ILE A 22 -6.22 4.62 3.70
N GLU A 23 -6.78 4.13 4.81
CA GLU A 23 -7.52 4.96 5.78
C GLU A 23 -6.65 6.05 6.40
N GLU A 24 -5.43 5.73 6.83
CA GLU A 24 -4.52 6.71 7.42
C GLU A 24 -4.00 7.71 6.37
N LEU A 25 -3.83 7.28 5.12
CA LEU A 25 -3.51 8.18 4.01
C LEU A 25 -4.67 9.14 3.73
N ASN A 26 -5.92 8.66 3.66
CA ASN A 26 -7.11 9.51 3.54
C ASN A 26 -7.21 10.55 4.68
N LYS A 27 -6.92 10.15 5.94
CA LYS A 27 -6.96 11.06 7.09
C LYS A 27 -5.83 12.09 7.09
N SER A 28 -4.62 11.69 6.67
CA SER A 28 -3.41 12.52 6.75
C SER A 28 -3.24 13.40 5.52
N ILE A 29 -3.69 12.93 4.36
CA ILE A 29 -3.62 13.59 3.06
C ILE A 29 -5.06 13.88 2.63
N ASN A 30 -5.58 15.02 3.03
CA ASN A 30 -6.84 15.53 2.50
C ASN A 30 -6.57 16.12 1.11
N ILE A 31 -7.10 15.53 0.03
CA ILE A 31 -6.89 16.05 -1.33
C ILE A 31 -8.15 16.84 -1.73
N PRO A 32 -8.17 18.18 -1.57
CA PRO A 32 -9.38 19.01 -1.71
C PRO A 32 -10.02 19.05 -3.10
N ILE A 33 -9.46 18.35 -4.10
CA ILE A 33 -9.90 18.34 -5.51
C ILE A 33 -10.61 17.03 -5.86
N ILE A 34 -10.54 16.01 -5.00
CA ILE A 34 -10.93 14.64 -5.32
C ILE A 34 -12.03 14.18 -4.35
N ASN A 35 -13.11 13.60 -4.88
CA ASN A 35 -14.14 12.99 -4.02
C ASN A 35 -13.62 11.69 -3.38
N GLU A 36 -14.17 11.27 -2.23
CA GLU A 36 -13.65 10.11 -1.47
C GLU A 36 -13.53 8.83 -2.32
N ARG A 37 -14.46 8.60 -3.26
CA ARG A 37 -14.41 7.44 -4.17
C ARG A 37 -13.19 7.46 -5.09
N THR A 38 -12.74 8.64 -5.47
CA THR A 38 -11.57 8.80 -6.34
C THR A 38 -10.27 8.82 -5.53
N GLU A 39 -10.31 9.33 -4.28
CA GLU A 39 -9.18 9.23 -3.35
C GLU A 39 -8.83 7.77 -3.05
N GLU A 40 -9.83 6.92 -2.79
CA GLU A 40 -9.62 5.48 -2.55
C GLU A 40 -8.88 4.82 -3.73
N LYS A 41 -9.23 5.17 -4.98
CA LYS A 41 -8.55 4.64 -6.17
C LYS A 41 -7.11 5.12 -6.27
N VAL A 42 -6.85 6.39 -5.96
CA VAL A 42 -5.51 6.98 -6.01
C VAL A 42 -4.61 6.33 -4.95
N PHE A 43 -5.09 6.24 -3.70
CA PHE A 43 -4.32 5.62 -2.62
C PHE A 43 -4.13 4.11 -2.83
N THR A 44 -5.12 3.42 -3.40
CA THR A 44 -4.97 2.02 -3.81
C THR A 44 -3.87 1.85 -4.86
N ALA A 45 -3.86 2.69 -5.90
CA ALA A 45 -2.83 2.64 -6.93
C ALA A 45 -1.43 2.97 -6.36
N MET A 46 -1.34 3.94 -5.45
CA MET A 46 -0.08 4.23 -4.74
C MET A 46 0.41 3.01 -3.95
N PHE A 47 -0.49 2.38 -3.18
CA PHE A 47 -0.15 1.19 -2.39
C PHE A 47 0.37 0.05 -3.27
N GLU A 48 -0.26 -0.21 -4.41
CA GLU A 48 0.16 -1.25 -5.36
C GLU A 48 1.55 -0.98 -5.95
N VAL A 49 1.87 0.28 -6.27
CA VAL A 49 3.21 0.68 -6.70
C VAL A 49 4.24 0.42 -5.59
N PHE A 50 3.93 0.76 -4.34
CA PHE A 50 4.82 0.49 -3.20
C PHE A 50 5.04 -1.02 -2.99
N GLU A 51 3.96 -1.81 -3.04
CA GLU A 51 4.03 -3.28 -2.95
C GLU A 51 4.93 -3.85 -4.03
N GLU A 52 4.76 -3.43 -5.28
CA GLU A 52 5.54 -3.91 -6.42
C GLU A 52 7.04 -3.58 -6.26
N VAL A 53 7.36 -2.33 -5.91
CA VAL A 53 8.75 -1.88 -5.73
C VAL A 53 9.42 -2.63 -4.59
N LEU A 54 8.79 -2.70 -3.41
CA LEU A 54 9.36 -3.37 -2.25
C LEU A 54 9.47 -4.87 -2.46
N THR A 55 8.51 -5.48 -3.15
CA THR A 55 8.57 -6.87 -3.58
C THR A 55 9.77 -7.13 -4.49
N LYS A 56 10.03 -6.27 -5.49
CA LYS A 56 11.19 -6.40 -6.38
C LYS A 56 12.51 -6.25 -5.62
N VAL A 57 12.60 -5.31 -4.68
CA VAL A 57 13.80 -5.09 -3.87
C VAL A 57 14.10 -6.29 -2.97
N LEU A 58 13.08 -6.83 -2.30
CA LEU A 58 13.24 -7.91 -1.32
C LEU A 58 13.36 -9.30 -1.96
N LYS A 59 12.90 -9.47 -3.22
CA LYS A 59 13.07 -10.70 -3.99
C LYS A 59 14.41 -10.77 -4.73
N LYS A 60 15.13 -9.66 -4.85
CA LYS A 60 16.47 -9.59 -5.45
C LYS A 60 17.52 -10.13 -4.49
#